data_AF-A0A8J4YPL8-F1
#
_entry.id   AF-A0A8J4YPL8-F1
#
_cell.length_a   1.000
_cell.length_b   1.000
_cell.length_c   1.000
_cell.angle_alpha   90.00
_cell.angle_beta   90.00
_cell.angle_gamma   90.00
#
_symmetry.space_group_name_H-M   'P 1'
#
loop_
_entity.id
_entity.type
_entity.pdbx_description
1 polymer ?
#
loop_
_entity_poly.entity_id
_entity_poly.type
_entity_poly.pdbx_seq_one_letter_code
_entity_poly.pdbx_strand_id
1 'polypeptide(L)'
;MPRIRRDEADVQSLVQLMETSWLNPFNAEQGDLVSLSTATTAPPEVAKDLLGAYRIGEDAYQAFKEERLETDTPTIQFHDTMTKTKLRTFTNIRMKPRSQGHAKEAILKADRNLFGQMILVAENRKLKMSDVLAHPLGPLPWALALR
;
A
#
# COMPACT_ATOMS: atom_id res chain seq x y z
N MET A 1 41.09 -5.78 18.44
CA MET A 1 39.69 -6.12 18.75
C MET A 1 38.96 -6.51 17.46
N PRO A 2 38.82 -7.82 17.18
CA PRO A 2 38.24 -8.30 15.90
C PRO A 2 36.77 -7.91 15.68
N ARG A 3 36.00 -7.74 16.78
CA ARG A 3 34.58 -7.36 16.72
C ARG A 3 34.37 -5.94 16.20
N ILE A 4 35.07 -4.96 16.78
CA ILE A 4 35.00 -3.54 16.36
C ILE A 4 35.25 -3.39 14.85
N ARG A 5 36.26 -4.10 14.31
CA ARG A 5 36.56 -4.05 12.87
C ARG A 5 35.46 -4.66 12.00
N ARG A 6 34.78 -5.70 12.48
CA ARG A 6 33.66 -6.32 11.76
C ARG A 6 32.43 -5.41 11.81
N ASP A 7 32.11 -4.90 13.00
CA ASP A 7 30.99 -3.97 13.19
C ASP A 7 31.15 -2.72 12.30
N GLU A 8 32.38 -2.19 12.20
CA GLU A 8 32.68 -1.05 11.33
C GLU A 8 32.54 -1.38 9.83
N ALA A 9 32.97 -2.57 9.41
CA ALA A 9 32.78 -3.03 8.03
C ALA A 9 31.29 -3.24 7.69
N ASP A 10 30.50 -3.75 8.63
CA ASP A 10 29.05 -3.95 8.47
C ASP A 10 28.34 -2.59 8.36
N VAL A 11 28.71 -1.60 9.19
CA VAL A 11 28.19 -0.23 9.09
C VAL A 11 28.56 0.41 7.76
N GLN A 12 29.82 0.31 7.32
CA GLN A 12 30.25 0.84 6.03
C GLN A 12 29.49 0.21 4.86
N SER A 13 29.25 -1.11 4.91
CA SER A 13 28.46 -1.82 3.90
C SER A 13 27.02 -1.32 3.84
N LEU A 14 26.40 -1.04 4.99
CA LEU A 14 25.04 -0.50 5.07
C LEU A 14 24.98 0.94 4.53
N VAL A 15 25.93 1.79 4.90
CA VAL A 15 26.04 3.17 4.39
C VAL A 15 26.23 3.14 2.87
N GLN A 16 27.13 2.30 2.36
CA GLN A 16 27.34 2.15 0.93
C GLN A 16 26.06 1.74 0.20
N LEU A 17 25.29 0.79 0.75
CA LEU A 17 24.00 0.39 0.17
C LEU A 17 23.03 1.56 0.10
N MET A 18 22.92 2.35 1.18
CA MET A 18 22.04 3.52 1.27
C MET A 18 22.42 4.67 0.32
N GLU A 19 23.71 4.86 0.05
CA GLU A 19 24.18 5.92 -0.85
C GLU A 19 24.16 5.50 -2.34
N THR A 20 24.30 4.21 -2.63
CA THR A 20 24.49 3.73 -4.02
C THR A 20 23.27 3.08 -4.65
N SER A 21 22.50 2.32 -3.86
CA SER A 21 21.49 1.41 -4.39
C SER A 21 20.10 1.68 -3.83
N TRP A 22 20.02 2.15 -2.58
CA TRP A 22 18.76 2.43 -1.89
C TRP A 22 18.52 3.93 -1.77
N LEU A 23 17.30 4.30 -1.38
CA LEU A 23 17.01 5.67 -0.98
C LEU A 23 17.62 5.90 0.42
N ASN A 24 18.46 6.92 0.57
CA ASN A 24 18.98 7.32 1.87
C ASN A 24 17.94 8.21 2.62
N PRO A 25 17.22 7.68 3.63
CA PRO A 25 16.21 8.44 4.38
C PRO A 25 16.80 9.60 5.20
N PHE A 26 18.11 9.65 5.39
CA PHE A 26 18.79 10.71 6.14
C PHE A 26 19.34 11.82 5.24
N ASN A 27 19.25 11.65 3.92
CA ASN A 27 19.65 12.70 3.00
C ASN A 27 18.53 13.74 2.89
N ALA A 28 18.78 14.92 3.47
CA ALA A 28 17.82 16.03 3.51
C ALA A 28 17.59 16.68 2.13
N GLU A 29 18.41 16.37 1.12
CA GLU A 29 18.30 16.94 -0.23
C GLU A 29 17.38 16.14 -1.17
N GLN A 30 16.82 15.03 -0.72
CA GLN A 30 15.87 14.25 -1.53
C GLN A 30 14.47 14.88 -1.49
N GLY A 31 14.10 15.52 -2.60
CA GLY A 31 12.88 16.33 -2.76
C GLY A 31 11.56 15.56 -2.81
N ASP A 32 11.60 14.23 -2.87
CA ASP A 32 10.40 13.38 -2.98
C ASP A 32 10.03 12.75 -1.62
N LEU A 33 8.75 12.82 -1.26
CA LEU A 33 8.23 12.16 -0.06
C LEU A 33 8.02 10.66 -0.32
N VAL A 34 8.85 9.79 0.26
CA VAL A 34 8.84 8.34 0.00
C VAL A 34 8.45 7.54 1.25
N SER A 35 7.68 6.46 1.07
CA SER A 35 7.43 5.49 2.15
C SER A 35 8.56 4.47 2.24
N LEU A 36 9.21 4.37 3.40
CA LEU A 36 10.31 3.42 3.65
C LEU A 36 9.88 1.95 3.54
N SER A 37 8.65 1.63 3.96
CA SER A 37 8.14 0.26 3.95
C SER A 37 7.83 -0.29 2.55
N THR A 38 7.59 0.61 1.59
CA THR A 38 7.07 0.24 0.26
C THR A 38 7.92 0.78 -0.87
N ALA A 39 8.93 1.60 -0.57
CA ALA A 39 9.76 2.36 -1.52
C ALA A 39 8.91 3.14 -2.55
N THR A 40 7.68 3.53 -2.19
CA THR A 40 6.78 4.25 -3.10
C THR A 40 6.87 5.75 -2.85
N THR A 41 7.09 6.51 -3.91
CA THR A 41 6.99 7.98 -3.90
C THR A 41 5.53 8.42 -3.77
N ALA A 42 5.26 9.40 -2.92
CA ALA A 42 3.94 9.99 -2.75
C ALA A 42 3.58 10.87 -3.96
N PRO A 43 2.38 10.70 -4.54
CA PRO A 43 1.85 11.66 -5.51
C PRO A 43 1.75 13.07 -4.90
N PRO A 44 1.77 14.13 -5.73
CA PRO A 44 1.74 15.51 -5.25
C PRO A 44 0.60 15.83 -4.28
N GLU A 45 -0.58 15.25 -4.49
CA GLU A 45 -1.75 15.44 -3.62
C GLU A 45 -1.55 14.83 -2.23
N VAL A 46 -0.95 13.62 -2.17
CA VAL A 46 -0.63 12.94 -0.91
C VAL A 46 0.51 13.65 -0.20
N ALA A 47 1.53 14.10 -0.94
CA ALA A 47 2.64 14.85 -0.38
C ALA A 47 2.17 16.19 0.23
N LYS A 48 1.32 16.93 -0.49
CA LYS A 48 0.72 18.17 0.00
C LYS A 48 -0.05 17.97 1.31
N ASP A 49 -0.90 16.95 1.36
CA ASP A 49 -1.72 16.67 2.55
C ASP A 49 -0.86 16.21 3.74
N LEU A 50 0.16 15.37 3.51
CA LEU A 50 1.05 14.90 4.57
C LEU A 50 1.97 16.00 5.11
N LEU A 51 2.59 16.78 4.23
CA LEU A 51 3.46 17.90 4.62
C LEU A 51 2.66 19.05 5.27
N GLY A 52 1.41 19.24 4.83
CA GLY A 52 0.50 20.26 5.35
C GLY A 52 -0.30 19.83 6.58
N ALA A 53 -0.22 18.56 7.00
CA ALA A 53 -1.09 17.99 8.03
C ALA A 53 -1.06 18.78 9.34
N TYR A 54 0.12 19.25 9.76
CA TYR A 54 0.28 20.08 10.95
C TYR A 54 -0.54 21.37 10.86
N ARG A 55 -0.36 22.13 9.78
CA ARG A 55 -1.06 23.41 9.57
C ARG A 55 -2.57 23.21 9.47
N ILE A 56 -3.00 22.15 8.79
CA ILE A 56 -4.43 21.82 8.67
C ILE A 56 -5.02 21.46 10.04
N GLY A 57 -4.25 20.78 10.90
CA GLY A 57 -4.65 20.50 12.28
C GLY A 57 -4.75 21.76 13.13
N GLU A 58 -3.80 22.68 12.98
CA GLU A 58 -3.81 23.97 13.68
C GLU A 58 -5.01 24.83 13.27
N ASP A 59 -5.29 24.93 11.96
CA ASP A 59 -6.44 25.65 11.43
C ASP A 59 -7.75 25.05 11.99
N ALA A 60 -7.85 23.72 12.07
CA ALA A 60 -9.01 23.03 12.64
C ALA A 60 -9.14 23.24 14.16
N TYR A 61 -8.02 23.33 14.88
CA TYR A 61 -8.00 23.63 16.30
C TYR A 61 -8.46 25.07 16.56
N GLN A 62 -7.95 26.03 15.79
CA GLN A 62 -8.33 27.43 15.93
C GLN A 62 -9.84 27.63 15.67
N ALA A 63 -10.37 27.02 14.62
CA ALA A 63 -11.81 27.03 14.35
C ALA A 63 -12.63 26.44 15.51
N PHE A 64 -12.19 25.31 16.08
CA PHE A 64 -12.86 24.71 17.25
C PHE A 64 -12.89 25.66 18.45
N LYS A 65 -11.76 26.33 18.72
CA LYS A 65 -11.61 27.25 19.84
C LYS A 65 -12.56 28.45 19.70
N GLU A 66 -12.62 29.04 18.51
CA GLU A 66 -13.50 30.18 18.22
C GLU A 66 -14.98 29.80 18.26
N GLU A 67 -15.36 28.70 17.62
CA GLU A 67 -16.77 28.29 17.47
C GLU A 67 -17.42 27.79 18.77
N ARG A 68 -16.62 27.27 19.72
CA ARG A 68 -17.13 26.55 20.90
C ARG A 68 -16.67 27.08 22.25
N LEU A 69 -15.53 27.77 22.33
CA LEU A 69 -14.92 28.15 23.62
C LEU A 69 -14.85 29.66 23.84
N GLU A 70 -14.47 30.43 22.82
CA GLU A 70 -14.17 31.86 22.98
C GLU A 70 -15.35 32.78 22.69
N THR A 71 -16.43 32.26 22.11
CA THR A 71 -17.66 33.01 21.85
C THR A 71 -18.60 32.96 23.06
N ASP A 72 -19.00 34.14 23.58
CA ASP A 72 -19.93 34.27 24.73
C ASP A 72 -21.25 33.52 24.51
N THR A 73 -21.70 33.44 23.25
CA THR A 73 -22.73 32.51 22.80
C THR A 73 -22.13 31.57 21.75
N PRO A 74 -21.87 30.29 22.09
CA PRO A 74 -21.28 29.33 21.17
C PRO A 74 -22.16 29.12 19.94
N THR A 75 -21.56 29.18 18.75
CA THR A 75 -22.26 28.89 17.47
C THR A 75 -22.61 27.41 17.37
N ILE A 76 -21.79 26.55 17.98
CA ILE A 76 -21.90 25.09 17.98
C ILE A 76 -21.75 24.60 19.42
N GLN A 77 -22.51 23.59 19.83
CA GLN A 77 -22.38 23.07 21.20
C GLN A 77 -21.06 22.34 21.39
N PHE A 78 -20.53 22.40 22.62
CA PHE A 78 -19.26 21.76 22.95
C PHE A 78 -19.24 20.25 22.63
N HIS A 79 -20.38 19.56 22.82
CA HIS A 79 -20.50 18.12 22.61
C HIS A 79 -20.92 17.70 21.18
N ASP A 80 -21.14 18.66 20.28
CA ASP A 80 -21.54 18.34 18.91
C ASP A 80 -20.40 17.63 18.17
N THR A 81 -20.75 16.75 17.24
CA THR A 81 -19.77 15.96 16.49
C THR A 81 -18.81 16.86 15.69
N MET A 82 -17.51 16.56 15.75
CA MET A 82 -16.51 17.24 14.93
C MET A 82 -16.37 16.55 13.56
N THR A 83 -16.30 17.37 12.50
CA THR A 83 -16.02 16.88 11.15
C THR A 83 -14.58 16.42 11.05
N LYS A 84 -14.36 15.21 10.54
CA LYS A 84 -13.00 14.68 10.31
C LYS A 84 -12.42 15.28 9.03
N THR A 85 -11.20 15.81 9.13
CA THR A 85 -10.42 16.23 7.96
C THR A 85 -10.03 15.02 7.12
N LYS A 86 -10.40 15.02 5.84
CA LYS A 86 -10.14 13.91 4.90
C LYS A 86 -8.77 14.07 4.22
N LEU A 87 -7.69 13.90 4.98
CA LEU A 87 -6.33 13.95 4.45
C LEU A 87 -5.99 12.68 3.65
N ARG A 88 -5.37 12.86 2.49
CA ARG A 88 -4.83 11.75 1.69
C ARG A 88 -3.49 11.29 2.27
N THR A 89 -3.34 9.98 2.40
CA THR A 89 -2.13 9.32 2.92
C THR A 89 -1.71 8.18 1.98
N PHE A 90 -0.57 7.53 2.23
CA PHE A 90 -0.08 6.40 1.42
C PHE A 90 -1.08 5.24 1.25
N THR A 91 -2.04 5.07 2.17
CA THR A 91 -3.11 4.07 2.02
C THR A 91 -4.05 4.39 0.85
N ASN A 92 -4.22 5.66 0.53
CA ASN A 92 -5.08 6.13 -0.56
C ASN A 92 -4.45 5.83 -1.93
N ILE A 93 -3.12 5.69 -2.02
CA ILE A 93 -2.42 5.28 -3.25
C ILE A 93 -2.75 3.83 -3.61
N ARG A 94 -2.95 2.97 -2.60
CA ARG A 94 -3.23 1.53 -2.78
C ARG A 94 -4.70 1.23 -3.01
N MET A 95 -5.59 2.23 -2.92
CA MET A 95 -6.99 2.04 -3.23
C MET A 95 -7.14 1.86 -4.74
N LYS A 96 -7.20 0.58 -5.15
CA LYS A 96 -7.73 0.23 -6.47
C LYS A 96 -9.14 0.84 -6.57
N PRO A 97 -9.52 1.44 -7.71
CA PRO A 97 -10.89 1.89 -7.89
C PRO A 97 -11.81 0.70 -7.60
N ARG A 98 -12.80 0.90 -6.72
CA ARG A 98 -13.84 -0.11 -6.46
C ARG A 98 -14.50 -0.41 -7.80
N SER A 99 -14.10 -1.50 -8.44
CA SER A 99 -14.78 -1.96 -9.63
C SER A 99 -16.22 -2.28 -9.21
N GLN A 100 -17.21 -1.77 -9.95
CA GLN A 100 -18.63 -2.05 -9.71
C GLN A 100 -19.01 -3.54 -9.98
N GLY A 101 -18.05 -4.46 -9.92
CA GLY A 101 -18.23 -5.86 -10.27
C GLY A 101 -17.50 -6.79 -9.32
N HIS A 102 -17.85 -6.77 -8.03
CA HIS A 102 -17.36 -7.75 -7.04
C HIS A 102 -17.44 -9.19 -7.56
N ALA A 103 -18.50 -9.52 -8.31
CA ALA A 103 -18.67 -10.83 -8.95
C ALA A 103 -17.63 -11.09 -10.06
N LYS A 104 -17.34 -10.11 -10.92
CA LYS A 104 -16.32 -10.24 -11.98
C LYS A 104 -14.91 -10.38 -11.40
N GLU A 105 -14.60 -9.63 -10.33
CA GLU A 105 -13.32 -9.76 -9.64
C GLU A 105 -13.17 -11.13 -8.96
N ALA A 106 -14.24 -11.66 -8.36
CA ALA A 106 -14.24 -12.99 -7.77
C ALA A 106 -13.99 -14.09 -8.82
N ILE A 107 -14.65 -14.01 -9.97
CA ILE A 107 -14.45 -14.93 -11.10
C ILE A 107 -13.00 -14.87 -11.59
N LEU A 108 -12.47 -13.67 -11.86
CA LEU A 108 -11.08 -13.52 -12.33
C LEU A 108 -10.05 -14.05 -11.32
N LYS A 109 -10.28 -13.90 -10.02
CA LYS A 109 -9.41 -14.48 -8.98
C LYS A 109 -9.49 -16.01 -8.96
N ALA A 110 -10.70 -16.57 -9.11
CA ALA A 110 -10.89 -18.01 -9.20
C ALA A 110 -10.18 -18.59 -10.43
N ASP A 111 -10.37 -17.97 -11.60
CA ASP A 111 -9.74 -18.38 -12.85
C ASP A 111 -8.21 -18.29 -12.75
N ARG A 112 -7.67 -17.18 -12.24
CA ARG A 112 -6.22 -17.01 -12.04
C ARG A 112 -5.65 -18.12 -11.15
N ASN A 113 -6.33 -18.45 -10.06
CA ASN A 113 -5.87 -19.48 -9.14
C ASN A 113 -5.94 -20.87 -9.78
N LEU A 114 -7.00 -21.15 -10.55
CA LEU A 114 -7.16 -22.40 -11.31
C LEU A 114 -6.05 -22.57 -12.35
N PHE A 115 -5.80 -21.55 -13.17
CA PHE A 115 -4.73 -21.60 -14.18
C PHE A 115 -3.34 -21.75 -13.53
N GLY A 116 -3.10 -21.10 -12.39
CA GLY A 116 -1.87 -21.29 -11.62
C GLY A 116 -1.67 -22.75 -11.20
N GLN A 117 -2.73 -23.41 -10.72
CA GLN A 117 -2.69 -24.84 -10.39
C GLN A 117 -2.49 -25.71 -11.64
N MET A 118 -3.14 -25.39 -12.76
CA MET A 118 -2.96 -26.11 -14.02
C MET A 118 -1.51 -26.07 -14.50
N ILE A 119 -0.87 -24.91 -14.45
CA ILE A 119 0.54 -24.75 -14.83
C ILE A 119 1.43 -25.61 -13.93
N LEU A 120 1.20 -25.56 -12.60
CA LEU A 120 1.98 -26.34 -11.64
C LEU A 120 1.86 -27.86 -11.88
N VAL A 121 0.63 -28.34 -12.11
CA VAL A 121 0.36 -29.75 -12.39
C VAL A 121 0.94 -30.17 -13.74
N ALA A 122 0.84 -29.29 -14.75
CA ALA A 122 1.41 -29.54 -16.08
C ALA A 122 2.92 -29.71 -16.02
N GLU A 123 3.60 -28.83 -15.30
CA GLU A 123 5.05 -28.88 -15.12
C GLU A 123 5.45 -30.17 -14.36
N ASN A 124 4.80 -30.44 -13.24
CA ASN A 124 5.13 -31.59 -12.39
C ASN A 124 4.87 -32.94 -13.09
N ARG A 125 3.78 -33.03 -13.87
CA ARG A 125 3.38 -34.27 -14.56
C ARG A 125 3.80 -34.31 -16.04
N LYS A 126 4.55 -33.31 -16.52
CA LYS A 126 4.97 -33.15 -17.93
C LYS A 126 3.79 -33.25 -18.91
N LEU A 127 2.66 -32.64 -18.56
CA LEU A 127 1.45 -32.67 -19.39
C LEU A 127 1.50 -31.58 -20.46
N LYS A 128 1.07 -31.92 -21.67
CA LYS A 128 0.83 -30.93 -22.74
C LYS A 128 -0.53 -30.30 -22.52
N MET A 129 -0.54 -29.02 -22.12
CA MET A 129 -1.80 -28.34 -21.79
C MET A 129 -2.72 -28.16 -23.00
N SER A 130 -2.17 -28.10 -24.22
CA SER A 130 -2.94 -28.12 -25.47
C SER A 130 -3.85 -29.34 -25.57
N ASP A 131 -3.35 -30.51 -25.17
CA ASP A 131 -4.04 -31.79 -25.34
C ASP A 131 -5.10 -31.98 -24.25
N VAL A 132 -4.80 -31.51 -23.03
CA VAL A 132 -5.71 -31.47 -21.88
C VAL A 132 -6.89 -30.53 -22.16
N LEU A 133 -6.63 -29.34 -22.73
CA LEU A 133 -7.66 -28.36 -23.05
C LEU A 133 -8.48 -28.72 -24.29
N ALA A 134 -7.96 -29.60 -25.17
CA ALA A 134 -8.68 -30.07 -26.35
C ALA A 134 -9.83 -31.04 -26.02
N HIS A 135 -9.82 -31.66 -24.83
CA HIS A 135 -10.81 -32.68 -24.44
C HIS A 135 -11.39 -32.41 -23.03
N PRO A 136 -12.12 -31.30 -22.83
CA PRO A 136 -12.71 -31.00 -21.52
C PRO A 136 -13.83 -32.00 -21.19
N LEU A 137 -13.65 -32.81 -20.13
CA LEU A 137 -14.67 -33.75 -19.64
C LEU A 137 -15.77 -33.08 -18.79
N GLY A 138 -15.75 -31.75 -18.68
CA GLY A 138 -16.66 -30.92 -17.91
C GLY A 138 -16.19 -29.46 -17.90
N PRO A 139 -16.94 -28.54 -17.28
CA PRO A 139 -16.53 -27.14 -17.16
C PRO A 139 -15.21 -26.97 -16.38
N LEU A 140 -14.82 -27.98 -15.59
CA LEU A 140 -13.53 -28.05 -14.90
C LEU A 140 -12.94 -29.47 -15.09
N PRO A 141 -11.68 -29.61 -15.54
CA PRO A 141 -11.01 -30.91 -15.60
C PRO A 141 -10.90 -31.57 -14.21
N TRP A 142 -11.34 -32.82 -14.05
CA TRP A 142 -11.30 -33.56 -12.76
C TRP A 142 -9.89 -33.74 -12.18
N ALA A 143 -8.84 -33.65 -13.00
CA ALA A 143 -7.46 -33.62 -12.54
C ALA A 143 -7.15 -32.45 -11.56
N LEU A 144 -8.01 -31.43 -11.53
CA LEU A 144 -7.92 -30.23 -10.69
C LEU A 144 -8.89 -30.24 -9.50
N ALA A 145 -9.76 -31.25 -9.38
CA ALA A 145 -10.78 -31.35 -8.32
C ALA A 145 -10.25 -31.99 -7.03
N LEU A 146 -8.99 -32.44 -7.00
CA LEU A 146 -8.39 -33.09 -5.84
C LEU A 146 -7.66 -32.07 -4.95
N ARG A 147 -8.14 -31.94 -3.72
CA ARG A 147 -7.45 -31.34 -2.57
C ARG A 147 -6.62 -32.40 -1.86
#